data_AF-A0AAN5PJJ9-F1
#
_entry.id   AF-A0AAN5PJJ9-F1
#
_cell.length_a   1.000
_cell.length_b   1.000
_cell.length_c   1.000
_cell.angle_alpha   90.00
_cell.angle_beta   90.00
_cell.angle_gamma   90.00
#
_symmetry.space_group_name_H-M   'P 1'
#
loop_
_entity.id
_entity.type
_entity.pdbx_description
1 polymer ?
#
loop_
_entity_poly.entity_id
_entity_poly.type
_entity_poly.pdbx_seq_one_letter_code
_entity_poly.pdbx_strand_id
1 'polypeptide(L)'
;IPPSLRNLGQTITQEMRDELTQDGSEKITQWLRAVGNEFPEGDIQPDATALRRATEKNLRIDELQPVFAGTTPKEISINPTAPQETSVPTWNGFSLYTDEIVRNAARYAYDNYLGKPYTGTVEATPVNFGGQMVYRQHHGLAHTLRTMAYAEIIVEEARKAKLRGESLKTFADGRTLADVTPEELRKIMIAQAFFVTGRDDEESSKNYEKYHEQSRDAFLKYVEDNKSALIPDVFKDEKDVKFYADVIEDKDHKWADSPAHVLVNQGHMVDLVRVKQPPESYLEYYFSELQPWIGSKAAEAVFAAQRQFFHATYEAVAGFNSENTEPHLVVDGLGRYVIEPDGNPIREETDDEDEEESGELKFFSQKKKLEKNQRYMRVDEYLKLDEVQKRFPGAGKKLDGGLPGLSEYQYLQRLNSINRARCENDVDFCLGQLQTAHHQTKITPIKRAFQSSSEKERRQPNMDEIAAARIVQQIMANPDCIHDDHVFLNGQKLEENFFRDLLAKCDMAIVGSLLNDTDIRNIDTLMQHERNTEFHSTDAKAKTVKLGETWEKTIRSGGG
;
A
#
# COMPACT_ATOMS: atom_id res chain seq x y z
N ILE A 1 0.94 46.01 -16.71
CA ILE A 1 1.65 46.36 -15.46
C ILE A 1 1.34 45.25 -14.46
N PRO A 2 2.32 44.46 -13.97
CA PRO A 2 2.08 43.46 -12.94
C PRO A 2 1.68 44.17 -11.63
N PRO A 3 0.88 43.53 -10.76
CA PRO A 3 0.55 44.12 -9.46
C PRO A 3 1.83 44.33 -8.66
N SER A 4 2.11 45.59 -8.30
CA SER A 4 3.17 45.94 -7.35
C SER A 4 2.54 46.19 -5.98
N LEU A 5 3.33 45.99 -4.91
CA LEU A 5 2.97 46.29 -3.52
C LEU A 5 2.43 47.72 -3.29
N ARG A 6 2.60 48.65 -4.25
CA ARG A 6 1.98 49.98 -4.22
C ARG A 6 0.46 49.99 -4.47
N ASN A 7 -0.09 48.98 -5.14
CA ASN A 7 -1.54 48.90 -5.43
C ASN A 7 -2.32 48.04 -4.43
N LEU A 8 -1.64 47.47 -3.41
CA LEU A 8 -2.25 46.83 -2.23
C LEU A 8 -2.29 47.76 -1.01
N GLY A 9 -2.14 49.07 -1.25
CA GLY A 9 -2.23 50.09 -0.21
C GLY A 9 -3.67 50.45 0.08
N GLN A 10 -4.33 49.71 0.98
CA GLN A 10 -5.27 50.28 1.97
C GLN A 10 -5.76 49.16 2.92
N THR A 11 -4.93 48.86 3.92
CA THR A 11 -5.25 48.73 5.37
C THR A 11 -4.24 47.77 6.01
N ILE A 12 -2.96 48.15 6.01
CA ILE A 12 -1.93 47.48 6.82
C ILE A 12 -1.76 48.35 8.07
N THR A 13 -2.08 47.81 9.25
CA THR A 13 -1.94 48.53 10.53
C THR A 13 -0.47 48.82 10.81
N GLN A 14 -0.18 49.75 11.72
CA GLN A 14 1.21 50.14 12.03
C GLN A 14 2.00 48.97 12.62
N GLU A 15 1.36 48.11 13.40
CA GLU A 15 1.97 46.89 13.98
C GLU A 15 2.40 45.88 12.91
N MET A 16 1.63 45.71 11.82
CA MET A 16 2.01 44.84 10.70
C MET A 16 3.17 45.41 9.87
N ARG A 17 3.36 46.73 9.88
CA ARG A 17 4.53 47.37 9.25
C ARG A 17 5.80 47.19 10.09
N ASP A 18 5.65 47.19 11.40
CA ASP A 18 6.78 47.02 12.31
C ASP A 18 7.30 45.56 12.26
N GLU A 19 6.44 44.56 12.08
CA GLU A 19 6.86 43.16 11.85
C GLU A 19 7.60 42.91 10.52
N LEU A 20 7.40 43.77 9.51
CA LEU A 20 8.04 43.62 8.19
C LEU A 20 9.46 44.20 8.13
N THR A 21 9.95 44.85 9.19
CA THR A 21 11.26 45.54 9.18
C THR A 21 12.41 44.78 9.85
N GLN A 22 12.16 43.62 10.45
CA GLN A 22 13.21 42.74 11.01
C GLN A 22 12.95 41.27 10.66
N ASP A 23 13.54 40.78 9.56
CA ASP A 23 13.49 39.37 9.09
C ASP A 23 12.10 38.70 9.00
N GLY A 24 11.03 39.49 9.15
CA GLY A 24 9.65 39.00 9.17
C GLY A 24 9.20 38.41 7.84
N SER A 25 9.77 38.84 6.71
CA SER A 25 9.42 38.27 5.40
C SER A 25 9.82 36.79 5.29
N GLU A 26 10.93 36.39 5.92
CA GLU A 26 11.43 35.03 5.85
C GLU A 26 10.65 34.11 6.81
N LYS A 27 10.32 34.61 8.01
CA LYS A 27 9.43 33.93 8.95
C LYS A 27 8.00 33.79 8.42
N ILE A 28 7.45 34.83 7.81
CA ILE A 28 6.12 34.77 7.18
C ILE A 28 6.13 33.85 5.96
N THR A 29 7.21 33.82 5.17
CA THR A 29 7.32 32.90 4.03
C THR A 29 7.46 31.45 4.46
N GLN A 30 8.22 31.17 5.53
CA GLN A 30 8.32 29.82 6.09
C GLN A 30 7.02 29.39 6.78
N TRP A 31 6.34 30.30 7.47
CA TRP A 31 5.01 30.05 8.04
C TRP A 31 3.98 29.79 6.93
N LEU A 32 3.88 30.65 5.91
CA LEU A 32 2.99 30.44 4.75
C LEU A 32 3.30 29.15 3.98
N ARG A 33 4.56 28.71 3.89
CA ARG A 33 4.92 27.40 3.33
C ARG A 33 4.51 26.24 4.23
N ALA A 34 4.54 26.42 5.55
CA ALA A 34 4.15 25.39 6.51
C ALA A 34 2.63 25.24 6.63
N VAL A 35 1.85 26.31 6.47
CA VAL A 35 0.38 26.30 6.63
C VAL A 35 -0.39 26.30 5.29
N GLY A 36 0.30 26.44 4.15
CA GLY A 36 -0.33 26.52 2.82
C GLY A 36 -1.16 25.31 2.39
N ASN A 37 -1.05 24.18 3.10
CA ASN A 37 -1.83 22.96 2.85
C ASN A 37 -3.03 22.78 3.81
N GLU A 38 -3.25 23.68 4.79
CA GLU A 38 -4.27 23.50 5.84
C GLU A 38 -5.45 24.49 5.81
N PHE A 39 -5.56 25.35 4.79
CA PHE A 39 -6.71 26.27 4.71
C PHE A 39 -7.75 25.80 3.69
N PRO A 40 -8.94 25.30 4.13
CA PRO A 40 -10.10 25.20 3.25
C PRO A 40 -10.64 26.61 2.92
N GLU A 41 -11.14 26.80 1.70
CA GLU A 41 -11.86 28.01 1.33
C GLU A 41 -13.14 28.19 2.19
N GLY A 42 -13.26 29.36 2.82
CA GLY A 42 -14.53 29.87 3.35
C GLY A 42 -14.66 29.89 4.88
N ASP A 43 -14.11 30.91 5.54
CA ASP A 43 -14.84 31.91 6.35
C ASP A 43 -13.88 32.76 7.20
N ILE A 44 -14.34 33.96 7.57
CA ILE A 44 -13.57 35.04 8.22
C ILE A 44 -13.34 34.75 9.71
N GLN A 45 -12.09 34.74 10.17
CA GLN A 45 -11.74 34.81 11.60
C GLN A 45 -10.58 35.80 11.83
N PRO A 46 -10.76 36.86 12.65
CA PRO A 46 -9.72 37.83 12.97
C PRO A 46 -9.16 37.58 14.38
N ASP A 47 -8.05 36.84 14.49
CA ASP A 47 -7.02 37.03 15.53
C ASP A 47 -5.83 36.08 15.28
N ALA A 48 -4.78 36.61 14.66
CA ALA A 48 -3.55 35.86 14.36
C ALA A 48 -2.82 35.39 15.63
N THR A 49 -3.07 36.02 16.78
CA THR A 49 -2.43 35.69 18.06
C THR A 49 -2.95 34.37 18.64
N ALA A 50 -4.26 34.13 18.51
CA ALA A 50 -4.90 32.88 18.93
C ALA A 50 -4.43 31.70 18.07
N LEU A 51 -4.27 31.92 16.77
CA LEU A 51 -3.79 30.92 15.82
C LEU A 51 -2.35 30.49 16.13
N ARG A 52 -1.45 31.46 16.37
CA ARG A 52 -0.03 31.20 16.70
C ARG A 52 0.14 30.38 17.99
N ARG A 53 -0.61 30.71 19.06
CA ARG A 53 -0.53 29.98 20.33
C ARG A 53 -1.02 28.53 20.23
N ALA A 54 -1.99 28.26 19.36
CA ALA A 54 -2.45 26.90 19.11
C ALA A 54 -1.38 26.04 18.39
N THR A 55 -0.63 26.64 17.47
CA THR A 55 0.42 25.96 16.71
C THR A 55 1.70 25.75 17.54
N GLU A 56 2.10 26.75 18.35
CA GLU A 56 3.29 26.65 19.22
C GLU A 56 3.14 25.56 20.30
N LYS A 57 1.91 25.33 20.80
CA LYS A 57 1.61 24.26 21.78
C LYS A 57 1.77 22.84 21.21
N ASN A 58 1.59 22.67 19.90
CA ASN A 58 1.70 21.37 19.22
C ASN A 58 3.13 21.00 18.81
N LEU A 59 4.08 21.95 18.84
CA LEU A 59 5.40 21.75 18.23
C LEU A 59 6.57 21.60 19.23
N ARG A 60 6.37 21.74 20.56
CA ARG A 60 7.41 21.62 21.61
C ARG A 60 8.81 22.13 21.17
N ILE A 61 8.87 23.37 20.69
CA ILE A 61 10.15 24.01 20.33
C ILE A 61 10.64 24.75 21.57
N ASP A 62 11.36 24.04 22.45
CA ASP A 62 12.14 24.70 23.50
C ASP A 62 13.45 25.24 22.89
N GLU A 63 13.58 26.57 22.99
CA GLU A 63 14.79 27.40 22.99
C GLU A 63 15.86 27.16 21.89
N LEU A 64 15.78 27.97 20.82
CA LEU A 64 16.88 28.17 19.87
C LEU A 64 17.96 29.11 20.46
N GLN A 65 19.18 28.59 20.61
CA GLN A 65 20.39 29.39 20.84
C GLN A 65 20.77 30.20 19.57
N PRO A 66 21.40 31.38 19.71
CA PRO A 66 21.71 32.26 18.59
C PRO A 66 23.01 31.84 17.89
N VAL A 67 23.05 31.84 16.56
CA VAL A 67 24.30 31.69 15.79
C VAL A 67 24.43 32.78 14.72
N PHE A 68 25.63 33.34 14.70
CA PHE A 68 26.13 34.48 13.94
C PHE A 68 26.27 34.24 12.43
N ALA A 69 26.28 35.35 11.69
CA ALA A 69 26.42 35.44 10.24
C ALA A 69 27.82 35.05 9.72
N GLY A 70 27.84 34.40 8.54
CA GLY A 70 28.94 34.47 7.58
C GLY A 70 29.82 33.23 7.45
N THR A 71 29.70 32.58 6.28
CA THR A 71 30.69 31.84 5.45
C THR A 71 30.16 30.49 4.94
N THR A 72 30.36 30.29 3.63
CA THR A 72 30.20 29.10 2.76
C THR A 72 29.81 27.77 3.43
N PRO A 73 28.84 27.01 2.89
CA PRO A 73 28.45 25.72 3.46
C PRO A 73 29.59 24.70 3.27
N LYS A 74 30.33 24.44 4.35
CA LYS A 74 31.00 23.15 4.54
C LYS A 74 29.94 22.14 4.95
N GLU A 75 29.95 20.98 4.29
CA GLU A 75 29.24 19.78 4.70
C GLU A 75 29.49 19.52 6.19
N ILE A 76 28.47 19.76 7.01
CA ILE A 76 28.47 19.39 8.42
C ILE A 76 28.04 17.92 8.45
N SER A 77 29.01 17.03 8.64
CA SER A 77 28.73 15.66 9.06
C SER A 77 28.10 15.71 10.45
N ILE A 78 26.78 15.57 10.48
CA ILE A 78 26.02 15.40 11.71
C ILE A 78 26.12 13.91 12.04
N ASN A 79 26.96 13.54 13.01
CA ASN A 79 26.88 12.22 13.62
C ASN A 79 25.52 12.13 14.33
N PRO A 80 24.60 11.24 13.89
CA PRO A 80 23.33 11.07 14.57
C PRO A 80 23.59 10.43 15.93
N THR A 81 23.02 11.02 16.98
CA THR A 81 22.87 10.37 18.28
C THR A 81 22.03 9.10 18.05
N ALA A 82 22.70 7.94 18.06
CA ALA A 82 22.17 6.57 17.92
C ALA A 82 20.94 6.41 16.99
N PRO A 83 21.13 6.11 15.69
CA PRO A 83 20.05 5.56 14.89
C PRO A 83 19.67 4.20 15.48
N GLN A 84 18.40 3.97 15.79
CA GLN A 84 17.87 2.61 15.64
C GLN A 84 18.12 2.27 14.18
N GLU A 85 19.13 1.46 13.89
CA GLU A 85 19.31 0.91 12.55
C GLU A 85 18.03 0.14 12.21
N THR A 86 17.11 0.77 11.49
CA THR A 86 15.96 0.12 10.88
C THR A 86 16.48 -0.69 9.70
N SER A 87 17.24 -1.74 10.01
CA SER A 87 17.80 -2.66 9.03
C SER A 87 16.66 -3.54 8.49
N VAL A 88 16.11 -3.12 7.35
CA VAL A 88 15.23 -3.93 6.53
C VAL A 88 16.01 -4.30 5.27
N PRO A 89 16.45 -5.56 5.12
CA PRO A 89 17.20 -6.00 3.94
C PRO A 89 16.41 -5.74 2.66
N THR A 90 17.07 -5.30 1.59
CA THR A 90 16.43 -5.13 0.27
C THR A 90 15.87 -6.46 -0.23
N TRP A 91 14.64 -6.45 -0.76
CA TRP A 91 13.98 -7.65 -1.28
C TRP A 91 14.63 -8.12 -2.58
N ASN A 92 14.70 -9.43 -2.82
CA ASN A 92 15.40 -10.01 -3.98
C ASN A 92 14.52 -10.15 -5.25
N GLY A 93 13.27 -9.67 -5.20
CA GLY A 93 12.31 -9.79 -6.29
C GLY A 93 11.45 -11.06 -6.26
N PHE A 94 11.56 -11.90 -5.23
CA PHE A 94 10.62 -13.00 -4.98
C PHE A 94 9.18 -12.48 -4.90
N SER A 95 8.25 -13.21 -5.53
CA SER A 95 6.82 -12.98 -5.39
C SER A 95 6.05 -14.26 -5.70
N LEU A 96 4.97 -14.50 -4.97
CA LEU A 96 3.97 -15.53 -5.23
C LEU A 96 3.57 -15.58 -6.71
N TYR A 97 3.46 -14.42 -7.35
CA TYR A 97 2.91 -14.33 -8.71
C TYR A 97 3.92 -14.71 -9.80
N THR A 98 5.22 -14.75 -9.50
CA THR A 98 6.29 -15.03 -10.47
C THR A 98 7.13 -16.26 -10.13
N ASP A 99 7.10 -16.76 -8.90
CA ASP A 99 7.87 -17.93 -8.48
C ASP A 99 7.25 -19.23 -8.99
N GLU A 100 7.97 -19.93 -9.87
CA GLU A 100 7.50 -21.18 -10.47
C GLU A 100 7.40 -22.33 -9.46
N ILE A 101 8.23 -22.35 -8.42
CA ILE A 101 8.24 -23.43 -7.43
C ILE A 101 6.97 -23.37 -6.58
N VAL A 102 6.59 -22.17 -6.12
CA VAL A 102 5.33 -21.96 -5.38
C VAL A 102 4.13 -22.27 -6.27
N ARG A 103 4.14 -21.81 -7.52
CA ARG A 103 3.07 -22.10 -8.50
C ARG A 103 2.92 -23.61 -8.75
N ASN A 104 4.02 -24.35 -8.86
CA ASN A 104 3.99 -25.80 -9.04
C ASN A 104 3.45 -26.53 -7.81
N ALA A 105 3.78 -26.07 -6.60
CA ALA A 105 3.18 -26.61 -5.37
C ALA A 105 1.66 -26.42 -5.34
N ALA A 106 1.17 -25.23 -5.72
CA ALA A 106 -0.27 -24.96 -5.79
C ALA A 106 -0.98 -25.80 -6.86
N ARG A 107 -0.37 -25.99 -8.04
CA ARG A 107 -0.88 -26.90 -9.08
C ARG A 107 -0.96 -28.33 -8.57
N TYR A 108 0.10 -28.83 -7.93
CA TYR A 108 0.11 -30.16 -7.35
C TYR A 108 -0.99 -30.34 -6.30
N ALA A 109 -1.16 -29.36 -5.40
CA ALA A 109 -2.22 -29.36 -4.39
C ALA A 109 -3.62 -29.39 -5.03
N TYR A 110 -3.84 -28.64 -6.12
CA TYR A 110 -5.09 -28.67 -6.87
C TYR A 110 -5.35 -30.02 -7.53
N ASP A 111 -4.42 -30.49 -8.37
CA ASP A 111 -4.58 -31.69 -9.18
C ASP A 111 -4.80 -32.95 -8.32
N ASN A 112 -4.19 -32.99 -7.14
CA ASN A 112 -4.22 -34.17 -6.28
C ASN A 112 -5.27 -34.11 -5.17
N TYR A 113 -5.73 -32.91 -4.77
CA TYR A 113 -6.60 -32.72 -3.60
C TYR A 113 -7.70 -31.68 -3.83
N LEU A 114 -7.35 -30.40 -3.99
CA LEU A 114 -8.34 -29.30 -3.93
C LEU A 114 -9.33 -29.30 -5.10
N GLY A 115 -8.93 -29.82 -6.27
CA GLY A 115 -9.78 -29.99 -7.44
C GLY A 115 -10.62 -31.27 -7.42
N LYS A 116 -10.44 -32.13 -6.42
CA LYS A 116 -11.20 -33.38 -6.28
C LYS A 116 -12.46 -33.18 -5.43
N PRO A 117 -13.55 -33.93 -5.72
CA PRO A 117 -14.73 -33.96 -4.87
C PRO A 117 -14.38 -34.23 -3.41
N TYR A 118 -15.14 -33.64 -2.50
CA TYR A 118 -15.14 -34.06 -1.09
C TYR A 118 -15.63 -35.51 -0.97
N THR A 119 -15.02 -36.26 -0.05
CA THR A 119 -15.35 -37.67 0.23
C THR A 119 -16.14 -37.85 1.53
N GLY A 120 -16.24 -36.79 2.35
CA GLY A 120 -17.07 -36.74 3.55
C GLY A 120 -18.52 -36.35 3.25
N THR A 121 -19.20 -35.77 4.24
CA THR A 121 -20.65 -35.52 4.20
C THR A 121 -21.02 -34.04 4.30
N VAL A 122 -20.34 -33.26 5.16
CA VAL A 122 -20.74 -31.88 5.49
C VAL A 122 -20.42 -30.95 4.33
N GLU A 123 -21.47 -30.40 3.69
CA GLU A 123 -21.37 -29.51 2.52
C GLU A 123 -20.52 -30.08 1.36
N ALA A 124 -20.44 -31.41 1.24
CA ALA A 124 -19.66 -32.09 0.20
C ALA A 124 -20.26 -32.01 -1.21
N THR A 125 -21.46 -31.42 -1.34
CA THR A 125 -22.15 -31.31 -2.63
C THR A 125 -21.49 -30.24 -3.49
N PRO A 126 -21.05 -30.57 -4.72
CA PRO A 126 -20.39 -29.61 -5.60
C PRO A 126 -21.34 -28.47 -6.03
N VAL A 127 -20.79 -27.29 -6.27
CA VAL A 127 -21.53 -26.09 -6.68
C VAL A 127 -21.20 -25.73 -8.13
N ASN A 128 -22.16 -25.17 -8.87
CA ASN A 128 -21.95 -24.72 -10.25
C ASN A 128 -21.94 -23.20 -10.35
N PHE A 129 -20.89 -22.65 -10.97
CA PHE A 129 -20.80 -21.22 -11.28
C PHE A 129 -20.62 -21.03 -12.78
N GLY A 130 -21.58 -20.36 -13.42
CA GLY A 130 -21.53 -20.06 -14.86
C GLY A 130 -21.36 -21.28 -15.78
N GLY A 131 -21.82 -22.47 -15.37
CA GLY A 131 -21.72 -23.70 -16.13
C GLY A 131 -20.51 -24.59 -15.77
N GLN A 132 -19.60 -24.13 -14.91
CA GLN A 132 -18.44 -24.92 -14.45
C GLN A 132 -18.60 -25.36 -12.99
N MET A 133 -18.16 -26.58 -12.70
CA MET A 133 -18.24 -27.17 -11.35
C MET A 133 -17.10 -26.69 -10.46
N VAL A 134 -17.41 -26.47 -9.18
CA VAL A 134 -16.47 -26.22 -8.10
C VAL A 134 -16.80 -27.20 -6.98
N TYR A 135 -15.84 -28.06 -6.65
CA TYR A 135 -16.03 -29.11 -5.65
C TYR A 135 -15.90 -28.61 -4.21
N ARG A 136 -15.01 -27.64 -3.99
CA ARG A 136 -14.64 -27.14 -2.66
C ARG A 136 -14.70 -25.60 -2.64
N GLN A 137 -15.90 -25.03 -2.50
CA GLN A 137 -16.08 -23.58 -2.63
C GLN A 137 -15.56 -22.74 -1.44
N HIS A 138 -15.46 -23.35 -0.25
CA HIS A 138 -14.98 -22.68 0.96
C HIS A 138 -13.48 -22.93 1.16
N HIS A 139 -13.04 -24.19 1.19
CA HIS A 139 -11.63 -24.55 1.36
C HIS A 139 -11.01 -25.17 0.10
N GLY A 140 -11.18 -24.49 -1.04
CA GLY A 140 -10.63 -24.89 -2.34
C GLY A 140 -9.38 -24.13 -2.75
N LEU A 141 -9.17 -24.05 -4.07
CA LEU A 141 -8.00 -23.42 -4.67
C LEU A 141 -7.96 -21.91 -4.42
N ALA A 142 -9.07 -21.19 -4.63
CA ALA A 142 -9.05 -19.72 -4.52
C ALA A 142 -8.80 -19.27 -3.07
N HIS A 143 -9.35 -20.00 -2.09
CA HIS A 143 -9.02 -19.82 -0.66
C HIS A 143 -7.51 -19.95 -0.44
N THR A 144 -6.95 -21.09 -0.84
CA THR A 144 -5.54 -21.43 -0.64
C THR A 144 -4.59 -20.43 -1.30
N LEU A 145 -4.90 -19.95 -2.51
CA LEU A 145 -4.10 -18.93 -3.19
C LEU A 145 -4.22 -17.56 -2.54
N ARG A 146 -5.38 -17.21 -1.96
CA ARG A 146 -5.54 -15.98 -1.19
C ARG A 146 -4.75 -16.02 0.11
N THR A 147 -4.67 -17.15 0.82
CA THR A 147 -3.86 -17.24 2.05
C THR A 147 -2.36 -17.01 1.78
N MET A 148 -1.85 -17.50 0.65
CA MET A 148 -0.49 -17.18 0.19
C MET A 148 -0.34 -15.69 -0.13
N ALA A 149 -1.31 -15.09 -0.84
CA ALA A 149 -1.30 -13.67 -1.15
C ALA A 149 -1.35 -12.81 0.13
N TYR A 150 -2.06 -13.27 1.17
CA TYR A 150 -2.08 -12.65 2.49
C TYR A 150 -0.71 -12.71 3.16
N ALA A 151 -0.02 -13.85 3.13
CA ALA A 151 1.34 -13.93 3.67
C ALA A 151 2.30 -12.95 2.97
N GLU A 152 2.20 -12.80 1.63
CA GLU A 152 2.99 -11.81 0.90
C GLU A 152 2.71 -10.38 1.38
N ILE A 153 1.45 -9.95 1.44
CA ILE A 153 1.12 -8.58 1.86
C ILE A 153 1.38 -8.34 3.35
N ILE A 154 1.23 -9.33 4.22
CA ILE A 154 1.53 -9.20 5.65
C ILE A 154 3.03 -8.93 5.83
N VAL A 155 3.91 -9.69 5.16
CA VAL A 155 5.36 -9.46 5.20
C VAL A 155 5.72 -8.12 4.56
N GLU A 156 5.12 -7.75 3.43
CA GLU A 156 5.34 -6.44 2.81
C GLU A 156 4.97 -5.28 3.74
N GLU A 157 3.80 -5.33 4.38
CA GLU A 157 3.34 -4.26 5.27
C GLU A 157 4.08 -4.25 6.61
N ALA A 158 4.49 -5.40 7.15
CA ALA A 158 5.38 -5.49 8.31
C ALA A 158 6.74 -4.82 8.03
N ARG A 159 7.34 -5.11 6.86
CA ARG A 159 8.59 -4.47 6.41
C ARG A 159 8.42 -2.95 6.28
N LYS A 160 7.31 -2.49 5.73
CA LYS A 160 7.00 -1.05 5.66
C LYS A 160 6.79 -0.45 7.06
N ALA A 161 6.17 -1.16 8.00
CA ALA A 161 6.00 -0.71 9.38
C ALA A 161 7.35 -0.54 10.09
N LYS A 162 8.24 -1.54 9.96
CA LYS A 162 9.63 -1.45 10.48
C LYS A 162 10.40 -0.28 9.85
N LEU A 163 10.25 -0.03 8.55
CA LEU A 163 10.84 1.14 7.88
C LEU A 163 10.27 2.49 8.38
N ARG A 164 9.02 2.51 8.85
CA ARG A 164 8.40 3.69 9.47
C ARG A 164 8.80 3.90 10.94
N GLY A 165 9.57 2.98 11.52
CA GLY A 165 9.99 3.02 12.92
C GLY A 165 8.95 2.46 13.90
N GLU A 166 7.98 1.67 13.43
CA GLU A 166 7.02 1.00 14.30
C GLU A 166 7.68 -0.19 15.02
N SER A 167 7.42 -0.33 16.32
CA SER A 167 7.82 -1.50 17.11
C SER A 167 6.81 -2.63 16.92
N LEU A 168 7.25 -3.75 16.36
CA LEU A 168 6.41 -4.93 16.11
C LEU A 168 6.60 -5.99 17.20
N LYS A 169 5.59 -6.81 17.46
CA LYS A 169 5.71 -7.96 18.37
C LYS A 169 6.84 -8.90 17.89
N THR A 170 7.69 -9.30 18.83
CA THR A 170 8.83 -10.18 18.58
C THR A 170 8.49 -11.64 18.92
N PHE A 171 9.09 -12.55 18.18
CA PHE A 171 9.17 -13.98 18.52
C PHE A 171 10.23 -14.21 19.60
N ALA A 172 10.28 -15.43 20.14
CA ALA A 172 11.26 -15.82 21.17
C ALA A 172 12.73 -15.64 20.73
N ASP A 173 13.00 -15.70 19.42
CA ASP A 173 14.33 -15.49 18.83
C ASP A 173 14.65 -14.00 18.56
N GLY A 174 13.76 -13.08 18.95
CA GLY A 174 13.91 -11.64 18.78
C GLY A 174 13.54 -11.12 17.39
N ARG A 175 13.20 -11.99 16.43
CA ARG A 175 12.74 -11.57 15.10
C ARG A 175 11.30 -11.05 15.16
N THR A 176 10.92 -10.32 14.12
CA THR A 176 9.56 -9.85 13.83
C THR A 176 9.12 -10.41 12.47
N LEU A 177 7.85 -10.22 12.07
CA LEU A 177 7.41 -10.57 10.72
C LEU A 177 8.11 -9.77 9.61
N ALA A 178 8.72 -8.63 9.93
CA ALA A 178 9.51 -7.84 8.97
C ALA A 178 10.86 -8.49 8.62
N ASP A 179 11.32 -9.46 9.43
CA ASP A 179 12.60 -10.14 9.29
C ASP A 179 12.51 -11.45 8.48
N VAL A 180 11.32 -11.81 8.01
CA VAL A 180 11.10 -12.97 7.12
C VAL A 180 11.82 -12.72 5.80
N THR A 181 12.65 -13.68 5.39
CA THR A 181 13.39 -13.62 4.12
C THR A 181 12.55 -14.16 2.96
N PRO A 182 12.91 -13.86 1.69
CA PRO A 182 12.28 -14.46 0.52
C PRO A 182 12.27 -16.00 0.54
N GLU A 183 13.35 -16.61 1.00
CA GLU A 183 13.51 -18.07 1.07
C GLU A 183 12.59 -18.67 2.15
N GLU A 184 12.46 -18.00 3.30
CA GLU A 184 11.53 -18.39 4.36
C GLU A 184 10.07 -18.23 3.90
N LEU A 185 9.73 -17.12 3.23
CA LEU A 185 8.40 -16.88 2.70
C LEU A 185 8.01 -17.90 1.62
N ARG A 186 8.96 -18.29 0.74
CA ARG A 186 8.74 -19.37 -0.24
C ARG A 186 8.30 -20.67 0.44
N LYS A 187 8.99 -21.09 1.50
CA LYS A 187 8.65 -22.32 2.25
C LYS A 187 7.29 -22.22 2.93
N ILE A 188 6.99 -21.06 3.52
CA ILE A 188 5.68 -20.77 4.14
C ILE A 188 4.56 -20.90 3.09
N MET A 189 4.71 -20.30 1.91
CA MET A 189 3.70 -20.38 0.86
C MET A 189 3.53 -21.81 0.31
N ILE A 190 4.61 -22.57 0.17
CA ILE A 190 4.52 -23.99 -0.18
C ILE A 190 3.74 -24.75 0.90
N ALA A 191 4.01 -24.52 2.19
CA ALA A 191 3.26 -25.14 3.27
C ALA A 191 1.77 -24.73 3.27
N GLN A 192 1.47 -23.45 3.03
CA GLN A 192 0.10 -22.95 2.89
C GLN A 192 -0.67 -23.64 1.76
N ALA A 193 0.01 -24.05 0.68
CA ALA A 193 -0.62 -24.78 -0.43
C ALA A 193 -1.28 -26.09 0.01
N PHE A 194 -0.77 -26.70 1.08
CA PHE A 194 -1.21 -27.98 1.57
C PHE A 194 -2.08 -27.89 2.84
N PHE A 195 -2.18 -26.71 3.46
CA PHE A 195 -2.81 -26.55 4.78
C PHE A 195 -4.25 -27.10 4.88
N VAL A 196 -5.01 -27.03 3.79
CA VAL A 196 -6.42 -27.51 3.73
C VAL A 196 -6.62 -28.72 2.80
N THR A 197 -5.54 -29.31 2.26
CA THR A 197 -5.63 -30.41 1.29
C THR A 197 -6.19 -31.70 1.88
N GLY A 198 -5.98 -31.92 3.17
CA GLY A 198 -6.48 -33.07 3.91
C GLY A 198 -7.96 -33.02 4.29
N ARG A 199 -8.68 -31.92 3.97
CA ARG A 199 -10.12 -31.86 4.23
C ARG A 199 -10.88 -32.87 3.37
N ASP A 200 -11.64 -33.74 4.03
CA ASP A 200 -12.56 -34.68 3.38
C ASP A 200 -13.94 -34.05 3.15
N ASP A 201 -14.33 -33.03 3.94
CA ASP A 201 -15.55 -32.22 3.82
C ASP A 201 -15.41 -30.87 4.60
N GLU A 202 -16.50 -30.15 4.81
CA GLU A 202 -16.52 -28.84 5.52
C GLU A 202 -16.75 -28.96 7.05
N GLU A 203 -16.64 -30.16 7.64
CA GLU A 203 -16.70 -30.33 9.10
C GLU A 203 -15.63 -29.45 9.79
N SER A 204 -16.00 -28.85 10.91
CA SER A 204 -15.18 -27.84 11.58
C SER A 204 -14.44 -28.42 12.78
N SER A 205 -15.17 -28.78 13.83
CA SER A 205 -14.56 -29.08 15.13
C SER A 205 -14.20 -30.55 15.32
N LYS A 206 -15.01 -31.48 14.82
CA LYS A 206 -14.86 -32.91 15.17
C LYS A 206 -13.66 -33.57 14.51
N ASN A 207 -13.34 -33.17 13.28
CA ASN A 207 -12.34 -33.83 12.44
C ASN A 207 -11.10 -32.97 12.19
N TYR A 208 -10.91 -31.88 12.94
CA TYR A 208 -9.84 -30.91 12.73
C TYR A 208 -8.46 -31.59 12.69
N GLU A 209 -8.10 -32.32 13.75
CA GLU A 209 -6.82 -33.02 13.87
C GLU A 209 -6.57 -33.97 12.69
N LYS A 210 -7.58 -34.78 12.34
CA LYS A 210 -7.49 -35.73 11.21
C LYS A 210 -7.21 -35.01 9.88
N TYR A 211 -7.93 -33.91 9.61
CA TYR A 211 -7.74 -33.16 8.36
C TYR A 211 -6.36 -32.51 8.30
N HIS A 212 -5.84 -32.03 9.42
CA HIS A 212 -4.49 -31.47 9.49
C HIS A 212 -3.39 -32.54 9.40
N GLU A 213 -3.59 -33.74 9.97
CA GLU A 213 -2.72 -34.90 9.72
C GLU A 213 -2.66 -35.29 8.24
N GLN A 214 -3.83 -35.35 7.57
CA GLN A 214 -3.91 -35.65 6.13
C GLN A 214 -3.26 -34.54 5.28
N SER A 215 -3.42 -33.27 5.67
CA SER A 215 -2.74 -32.12 5.02
C SER A 215 -1.22 -32.21 5.15
N ARG A 216 -0.72 -32.57 6.35
CA ARG A 216 0.71 -32.80 6.60
C ARG A 216 1.23 -33.91 5.69
N ASP A 217 0.52 -35.04 5.62
CA ASP A 217 0.95 -36.18 4.81
C ASP A 217 0.94 -35.85 3.32
N ALA A 218 0.00 -35.03 2.85
CA ALA A 218 -0.03 -34.52 1.48
C ALA A 218 1.19 -33.63 1.16
N PHE A 219 1.57 -32.74 2.09
CA PHE A 219 2.78 -31.93 1.98
C PHE A 219 4.05 -32.79 1.94
N LEU A 220 4.19 -33.74 2.87
CA LEU A 220 5.33 -34.65 2.92
C LEU A 220 5.44 -35.49 1.64
N LYS A 221 4.30 -35.94 1.10
CA LYS A 221 4.24 -36.65 -0.17
C LYS A 221 4.74 -35.78 -1.34
N TYR A 222 4.29 -34.54 -1.43
CA TYR A 222 4.76 -33.60 -2.47
C TYR A 222 6.28 -33.40 -2.38
N VAL A 223 6.80 -33.18 -1.16
CA VAL A 223 8.24 -32.98 -0.97
C VAL A 223 9.03 -34.23 -1.37
N GLU A 224 8.58 -35.43 -1.04
CA GLU A 224 9.25 -36.67 -1.43
C GLU A 224 9.20 -36.91 -2.94
N ASP A 225 8.04 -36.69 -3.59
CA ASP A 225 7.88 -36.85 -5.04
C ASP A 225 8.74 -35.85 -5.84
N ASN A 226 9.10 -34.71 -5.24
CA ASN A 226 9.89 -33.63 -5.86
C ASN A 226 11.24 -33.36 -5.16
N LYS A 227 11.72 -34.32 -4.38
CA LYS A 227 12.86 -34.18 -3.46
C LYS A 227 14.11 -33.56 -4.08
N SER A 228 14.49 -34.02 -5.27
CA SER A 228 15.71 -33.57 -5.96
C SER A 228 15.68 -32.10 -6.40
N ALA A 229 14.48 -31.51 -6.54
CA ALA A 229 14.31 -30.11 -6.91
C ALA A 229 14.08 -29.19 -5.70
N LEU A 230 13.62 -29.75 -4.58
CA LEU A 230 13.26 -28.99 -3.38
C LEU A 230 14.34 -29.04 -2.30
N ILE A 231 15.14 -30.11 -2.23
CA ILE A 231 16.22 -30.27 -1.26
C ILE A 231 17.54 -30.42 -2.04
N PRO A 232 18.57 -29.58 -1.79
CA PRO A 232 18.68 -28.59 -0.71
C PRO A 232 18.24 -27.15 -1.07
N ASP A 233 17.77 -26.92 -2.30
CA ASP A 233 17.66 -25.57 -2.88
C ASP A 233 16.52 -24.72 -2.29
N VAL A 234 15.42 -25.36 -1.89
CA VAL A 234 14.29 -24.70 -1.22
C VAL A 234 14.35 -24.98 0.27
N PHE A 235 14.24 -26.25 0.65
CA PHE A 235 14.38 -26.71 2.03
C PHE A 235 15.80 -27.20 2.25
N LYS A 236 16.41 -26.81 3.37
CA LYS A 236 17.82 -27.11 3.66
C LYS A 236 18.06 -28.61 3.81
N ASP A 237 17.14 -29.29 4.50
CA ASP A 237 17.21 -30.70 4.85
C ASP A 237 15.83 -31.21 5.30
N GLU A 238 15.75 -32.50 5.66
CA GLU A 238 14.52 -33.13 6.18
C GLU A 238 14.02 -32.52 7.49
N LYS A 239 14.92 -31.90 8.29
CA LYS A 239 14.52 -31.24 9.54
C LYS A 239 13.77 -29.95 9.24
N ASP A 240 14.22 -29.20 8.23
CA ASP A 240 13.54 -28.03 7.71
C ASP A 240 12.16 -28.40 7.14
N VAL A 241 12.05 -29.48 6.37
CA VAL A 241 10.76 -30.00 5.88
C VAL A 241 9.83 -30.37 7.03
N LYS A 242 10.34 -31.13 8.02
CA LYS A 242 9.54 -31.55 9.19
C LYS A 242 8.98 -30.35 9.95
N PHE A 243 9.73 -29.26 10.08
CA PHE A 243 9.23 -28.06 10.75
C PHE A 243 7.97 -27.50 10.09
N TYR A 244 7.94 -27.35 8.76
CA TYR A 244 6.74 -26.87 8.06
C TYR A 244 5.61 -27.91 8.05
N ALA A 245 5.94 -29.20 8.07
CA ALA A 245 4.96 -30.27 8.25
C ALA A 245 4.29 -30.18 9.64
N ASP A 246 5.07 -29.92 10.70
CA ASP A 246 4.56 -29.75 12.07
C ASP A 246 3.65 -28.50 12.17
N VAL A 247 3.98 -27.41 11.45
CA VAL A 247 3.12 -26.20 11.35
C VAL A 247 1.78 -26.54 10.68
N ILE A 248 1.78 -27.38 9.64
CA ILE A 248 0.54 -27.81 8.97
C ILE A 248 -0.31 -28.71 9.87
N GLU A 249 0.32 -29.57 10.67
CA GLU A 249 -0.39 -30.50 11.54
C GLU A 249 -1.09 -29.82 12.72
N ASP A 250 -0.57 -28.68 13.19
CA ASP A 250 -1.16 -27.83 14.23
C ASP A 250 -1.60 -28.56 15.52
N LYS A 251 -0.86 -29.60 15.94
CA LYS A 251 -1.24 -30.44 17.10
C LYS A 251 -1.46 -29.69 18.41
N ASP A 252 -0.65 -28.67 18.65
CA ASP A 252 -0.60 -27.97 19.94
C ASP A 252 -1.22 -26.55 19.88
N HIS A 253 -1.78 -26.15 18.74
CA HIS A 253 -2.31 -24.79 18.50
C HIS A 253 -1.33 -23.66 18.85
N LYS A 254 -0.03 -23.86 18.58
CA LYS A 254 1.05 -22.91 18.86
C LYS A 254 1.16 -21.84 17.77
N TRP A 255 0.08 -21.11 17.54
CA TRP A 255 -0.07 -20.19 16.40
C TRP A 255 0.88 -18.97 16.44
N ALA A 256 1.55 -18.72 17.56
CA ALA A 256 2.47 -17.60 17.76
C ALA A 256 3.96 -17.99 17.88
N ASP A 257 4.32 -19.27 17.70
CA ASP A 257 5.68 -19.77 17.99
C ASP A 257 6.75 -19.26 17.01
N SER A 258 6.38 -18.97 15.76
CA SER A 258 7.31 -18.53 14.73
C SER A 258 6.60 -17.74 13.62
N PRO A 259 7.35 -17.06 12.73
CA PRO A 259 6.75 -16.42 11.56
C PRO A 259 5.90 -17.36 10.70
N ALA A 260 6.32 -18.62 10.56
CA ALA A 260 5.56 -19.62 9.81
C ALA A 260 4.21 -19.94 10.48
N HIS A 261 4.19 -20.15 11.79
CA HIS A 261 2.93 -20.38 12.52
C HIS A 261 1.98 -19.20 12.37
N VAL A 262 2.47 -17.96 12.55
CA VAL A 262 1.63 -16.77 12.45
C VAL A 262 1.11 -16.57 11.02
N LEU A 263 1.97 -16.64 9.99
CA LEU A 263 1.57 -16.38 8.61
C LEU A 263 0.62 -17.46 8.06
N VAL A 264 0.82 -18.73 8.41
CA VAL A 264 -0.09 -19.82 8.02
C VAL A 264 -1.45 -19.64 8.68
N ASN A 265 -1.51 -19.47 10.00
CA ASN A 265 -2.76 -19.38 10.74
C ASN A 265 -3.51 -18.07 10.49
N GLN A 266 -2.83 -16.92 10.56
CA GLN A 266 -3.45 -15.62 10.28
C GLN A 266 -3.87 -15.50 8.82
N GLY A 267 -3.08 -16.03 7.88
CA GLY A 267 -3.48 -16.10 6.47
C GLY A 267 -4.77 -16.89 6.28
N HIS A 268 -4.93 -18.01 6.97
CA HIS A 268 -6.17 -18.79 6.95
C HIS A 268 -7.35 -18.06 7.61
N MET A 269 -7.14 -17.45 8.78
CA MET A 269 -8.16 -16.71 9.52
C MET A 269 -8.66 -15.47 8.77
N VAL A 270 -7.76 -14.70 8.14
CA VAL A 270 -8.12 -13.53 7.35
C VAL A 270 -9.09 -13.89 6.23
N ASP A 271 -8.99 -15.07 5.61
CA ASP A 271 -9.93 -15.46 4.55
C ASP A 271 -11.37 -15.68 5.06
N LEU A 272 -11.57 -15.88 6.37
CA LEU A 272 -12.90 -16.14 6.94
C LEU A 272 -13.82 -14.91 6.95
N VAL A 273 -13.28 -13.70 6.81
CA VAL A 273 -14.07 -12.44 6.80
C VAL A 273 -15.16 -12.42 5.71
N ARG A 274 -15.05 -13.22 4.64
CA ARG A 274 -16.04 -13.26 3.55
C ARG A 274 -17.37 -13.94 3.90
N VAL A 275 -17.39 -14.87 4.86
CA VAL A 275 -18.55 -15.79 5.08
C VAL A 275 -19.18 -15.71 6.47
N LYS A 276 -18.67 -14.84 7.35
CA LYS A 276 -19.07 -14.81 8.76
C LYS A 276 -20.01 -13.65 9.07
N GLN A 277 -20.86 -13.84 10.08
CA GLN A 277 -21.86 -12.87 10.53
C GLN A 277 -21.89 -12.81 12.08
N PRO A 278 -21.98 -11.61 12.69
CA PRO A 278 -21.98 -10.29 12.04
C PRO A 278 -20.56 -9.85 11.61
N PRO A 279 -20.39 -9.17 10.46
CA PRO A 279 -19.07 -8.89 9.88
C PRO A 279 -18.20 -8.01 10.78
N GLU A 280 -18.79 -7.11 11.56
CA GLU A 280 -18.06 -6.23 12.45
C GLU A 280 -17.31 -6.99 13.56
N SER A 281 -17.94 -8.04 14.12
CA SER A 281 -17.35 -8.80 15.23
C SER A 281 -16.16 -9.63 14.76
N TYR A 282 -16.27 -10.24 13.57
CA TYR A 282 -15.17 -10.99 12.98
C TYR A 282 -14.04 -10.08 12.49
N LEU A 283 -14.38 -8.93 11.89
CA LEU A 283 -13.36 -7.99 11.44
C LEU A 283 -12.57 -7.42 12.63
N GLU A 284 -13.22 -7.02 13.72
CA GLU A 284 -12.51 -6.56 14.92
C GLU A 284 -11.62 -7.67 15.49
N TYR A 285 -12.14 -8.88 15.65
CA TYR A 285 -11.36 -9.99 16.19
C TYR A 285 -10.11 -10.29 15.35
N TYR A 286 -10.26 -10.50 14.04
CA TYR A 286 -9.11 -10.79 13.17
C TYR A 286 -8.17 -9.60 13.00
N PHE A 287 -8.68 -8.37 13.12
CA PHE A 287 -7.82 -7.18 13.16
C PHE A 287 -6.97 -7.18 14.43
N SER A 288 -7.58 -7.41 15.59
CA SER A 288 -6.92 -7.47 16.90
C SER A 288 -5.90 -8.62 17.00
N GLU A 289 -6.14 -9.74 16.32
CA GLU A 289 -5.19 -10.86 16.23
C GLU A 289 -3.94 -10.52 15.39
N LEU A 290 -4.11 -9.76 14.31
CA LEU A 290 -3.02 -9.41 13.39
C LEU A 290 -2.25 -8.15 13.83
N GLN A 291 -2.95 -7.19 14.43
CA GLN A 291 -2.43 -5.87 14.78
C GLN A 291 -1.12 -5.90 15.60
N PRO A 292 -0.93 -6.76 16.61
CA PRO A 292 0.30 -6.78 17.39
C PRO A 292 1.55 -7.13 16.56
N TRP A 293 1.38 -7.93 15.50
CA TRP A 293 2.47 -8.45 14.70
C TRP A 293 2.98 -7.48 13.64
N ILE A 294 2.11 -6.58 13.16
CA ILE A 294 2.44 -5.70 12.02
C ILE A 294 2.10 -4.22 12.24
N GLY A 295 1.41 -3.87 13.33
CA GLY A 295 0.94 -2.53 13.63
C GLY A 295 -0.41 -2.21 12.98
N SER A 296 -1.14 -1.25 13.55
CA SER A 296 -2.53 -0.93 13.14
C SER A 296 -2.63 -0.47 11.68
N LYS A 297 -1.68 0.38 11.24
CA LYS A 297 -1.66 0.89 9.86
C LYS A 297 -1.42 -0.23 8.83
N ALA A 298 -0.56 -1.20 9.17
CA ALA A 298 -0.31 -2.36 8.32
C ALA A 298 -1.52 -3.31 8.30
N ALA A 299 -2.16 -3.54 9.45
CA ALA A 299 -3.38 -4.35 9.52
C ALA A 299 -4.51 -3.73 8.67
N GLU A 300 -4.72 -2.41 8.73
CA GLU A 300 -5.67 -1.73 7.84
C GLU A 300 -5.34 -1.96 6.36
N ALA A 301 -4.06 -1.86 5.98
CA ALA A 301 -3.62 -2.10 4.61
C ALA A 301 -3.87 -3.55 4.17
N VAL A 302 -3.66 -4.53 5.06
CA VAL A 302 -3.93 -5.96 4.81
C VAL A 302 -5.42 -6.21 4.58
N PHE A 303 -6.31 -5.75 5.47
CA PHE A 303 -7.75 -5.96 5.31
C PHE A 303 -8.34 -5.14 4.16
N ALA A 304 -7.78 -3.97 3.82
CA ALA A 304 -8.16 -3.23 2.63
C ALA A 304 -7.77 -3.98 1.34
N ALA A 305 -6.55 -4.54 1.27
CA ALA A 305 -6.11 -5.35 0.15
C ALA A 305 -6.89 -6.67 0.04
N GLN A 306 -7.23 -7.30 1.17
CA GLN A 306 -8.05 -8.51 1.22
C GLN A 306 -9.41 -8.31 0.56
N ARG A 307 -10.09 -7.18 0.78
CA ARG A 307 -11.33 -6.84 0.08
C ARG A 307 -11.14 -6.77 -1.44
N GLN A 308 -9.99 -6.26 -1.91
CA GLN A 308 -9.67 -6.26 -3.35
C GLN A 308 -9.40 -7.67 -3.87
N PHE A 309 -8.76 -8.54 -3.07
CA PHE A 309 -8.54 -9.94 -3.43
C PHE A 309 -9.85 -10.72 -3.50
N PHE A 310 -10.82 -10.45 -2.61
CA PHE A 310 -12.17 -10.98 -2.73
C PHE A 310 -12.85 -10.52 -4.02
N HIS A 311 -12.79 -9.23 -4.37
CA HIS A 311 -13.30 -8.74 -5.65
C HIS A 311 -12.64 -9.41 -6.86
N ALA A 312 -11.32 -9.59 -6.82
CA ALA A 312 -10.54 -10.19 -7.90
C ALA A 312 -10.81 -11.69 -8.10
N THR A 313 -11.15 -12.38 -7.00
CA THR A 313 -11.46 -13.82 -6.98
C THR A 313 -12.96 -14.13 -6.95
N TYR A 314 -13.79 -13.11 -7.21
CA TYR A 314 -15.25 -13.25 -7.31
C TYR A 314 -15.90 -13.78 -6.02
N GLU A 315 -15.35 -13.39 -4.87
CA GLU A 315 -15.95 -13.59 -3.56
C GLU A 315 -16.78 -12.40 -3.11
N ALA A 316 -17.75 -12.69 -2.24
CA ALA A 316 -18.56 -11.68 -1.60
C ALA A 316 -17.70 -10.79 -0.69
N VAL A 317 -17.91 -9.48 -0.77
CA VAL A 317 -17.32 -8.49 0.14
C VAL A 317 -18.43 -7.94 1.01
N ALA A 318 -18.39 -8.27 2.30
CA ALA A 318 -19.35 -7.78 3.28
C ALA A 318 -19.21 -6.26 3.49
N GLY A 319 -20.33 -5.64 3.90
CA GLY A 319 -20.30 -4.30 4.47
C GLY A 319 -19.75 -4.32 5.90
N PHE A 320 -19.48 -3.14 6.44
CA PHE A 320 -19.20 -2.90 7.85
C PHE A 320 -20.01 -1.70 8.30
N ASN A 321 -20.75 -1.82 9.40
CA ASN A 321 -21.55 -0.75 9.98
C ASN A 321 -21.33 -0.67 11.49
N SER A 322 -20.64 0.37 11.96
CA SER A 322 -20.41 0.55 13.41
C SER A 322 -21.69 0.70 14.23
N GLU A 323 -22.82 1.02 13.59
CA GLU A 323 -24.13 1.16 14.23
C GLU A 323 -25.01 -0.08 14.04
N ASN A 324 -24.42 -1.25 13.72
CA ASN A 324 -25.16 -2.50 13.62
C ASN A 324 -25.76 -2.89 14.98
N THR A 325 -27.08 -3.14 15.01
CA THR A 325 -27.82 -3.48 16.22
C THR A 325 -28.00 -4.98 16.42
N GLU A 326 -27.45 -5.81 15.53
CA GLU A 326 -27.38 -7.26 15.75
C GLU A 326 -26.54 -7.58 17.00
N PRO A 327 -26.82 -8.69 17.70
CA PRO A 327 -26.03 -9.11 18.86
C PRO A 327 -24.56 -9.37 18.48
N HIS A 328 -23.64 -8.76 19.23
CA HIS A 328 -22.21 -9.02 19.07
C HIS A 328 -21.90 -10.50 19.32
N LEU A 329 -21.01 -11.08 18.51
CA LEU A 329 -20.51 -12.43 18.69
C LEU A 329 -19.07 -12.38 19.20
N VAL A 330 -18.84 -12.97 20.37
CA VAL A 330 -17.48 -13.24 20.84
C VAL A 330 -16.96 -14.40 19.99
N VAL A 331 -16.02 -14.12 19.08
CA VAL A 331 -15.56 -15.07 18.05
C VAL A 331 -14.88 -16.26 18.71
N ASP A 332 -14.00 -16.01 19.67
CA ASP A 332 -13.42 -17.06 20.51
C ASP A 332 -14.51 -17.68 21.40
N GLY A 333 -14.66 -19.00 21.31
CA GLY A 333 -15.71 -19.77 21.99
C GLY A 333 -17.14 -19.59 21.45
N LEU A 334 -17.36 -18.76 20.41
CA LEU A 334 -18.68 -18.50 19.80
C LEU A 334 -19.75 -18.09 20.83
N GLY A 335 -19.42 -17.17 21.73
CA GLY A 335 -20.28 -16.73 22.85
C GLY A 335 -20.96 -15.38 22.63
N ARG A 336 -21.39 -14.77 23.74
CA ARG A 336 -22.02 -13.46 23.83
C ARG A 336 -21.52 -12.72 25.07
N TYR A 337 -21.54 -11.39 24.99
CA TYR A 337 -21.57 -10.52 26.18
C TYR A 337 -23.01 -10.14 26.51
N VAL A 338 -23.27 -9.85 27.78
CA VAL A 338 -24.62 -9.59 28.31
C VAL A 338 -24.64 -8.22 28.98
N ILE A 339 -25.72 -7.49 28.75
CA ILE A 339 -26.05 -6.22 29.40
C ILE A 339 -27.08 -6.48 30.51
N GLU A 340 -26.81 -5.92 31.68
CA GLU A 340 -27.68 -5.95 32.84
C GLU A 340 -28.88 -4.98 32.69
N PRO A 341 -29.93 -5.13 33.53
CA PRO A 341 -31.10 -4.26 33.48
C PRO A 341 -30.80 -2.77 33.71
N ASP A 342 -29.68 -2.44 34.36
CA ASP A 342 -29.20 -1.08 34.58
C ASP A 342 -28.53 -0.44 33.34
N GLY A 343 -28.30 -1.24 32.30
CA GLY A 343 -27.67 -0.82 31.04
C GLY A 343 -26.17 -1.07 30.97
N ASN A 344 -25.54 -1.61 32.01
CA ASN A 344 -24.10 -1.88 32.06
C ASN A 344 -23.75 -3.30 31.57
N PRO A 345 -22.57 -3.52 30.97
CA PRO A 345 -22.11 -4.86 30.63
C PRO A 345 -21.70 -5.64 31.87
N ILE A 346 -22.01 -6.94 31.90
CA ILE A 346 -21.54 -7.84 32.97
C ILE A 346 -20.03 -8.05 32.81
N ARG A 347 -19.28 -7.72 33.85
CA ARG A 347 -17.83 -7.92 33.95
C ARG A 347 -17.48 -8.86 35.11
N GLU A 348 -16.31 -9.48 35.06
CA GLU A 348 -15.75 -10.27 36.16
C GLU A 348 -14.94 -9.36 37.08
N GLU A 349 -15.00 -9.62 38.39
CA GLU A 349 -14.22 -8.86 39.39
C GLU A 349 -12.73 -9.19 39.24
N THR A 350 -11.88 -8.16 39.27
CA THR A 350 -10.43 -8.30 39.27
C THR A 350 -9.90 -8.20 40.70
N ASP A 351 -9.04 -9.13 41.10
CA ASP A 351 -8.39 -9.13 42.44
C ASP A 351 -7.18 -8.16 42.52
N ASP A 352 -6.78 -7.56 41.40
CA ASP A 352 -5.62 -6.67 41.30
C ASP A 352 -6.03 -5.19 41.43
N GLU A 353 -5.57 -4.52 42.50
CA GLU A 353 -5.83 -3.09 42.79
C GLU A 353 -5.18 -2.12 41.77
N ASP A 354 -4.39 -2.63 40.81
CA ASP A 354 -3.57 -1.87 39.85
C ASP A 354 -4.03 -1.98 38.36
N GLU A 355 -5.09 -2.74 38.04
CA GLU A 355 -5.63 -2.83 36.67
C GLU A 355 -6.97 -2.07 36.49
N GLU A 356 -7.25 -1.64 35.25
CA GLU A 356 -8.28 -0.67 34.82
C GLU A 356 -9.62 -0.77 35.59
N GLU A 357 -10.19 0.38 35.99
CA GLU A 357 -11.36 0.63 36.88
C GLU A 357 -12.66 -0.20 36.64
N SER A 358 -12.72 -1.16 35.71
CA SER A 358 -13.97 -1.87 35.34
C SER A 358 -13.94 -3.41 35.22
N GLY A 359 -12.79 -4.10 35.28
CA GLY A 359 -12.71 -5.58 35.14
C GLY A 359 -12.96 -6.13 33.71
N GLU A 360 -12.81 -7.44 33.48
CA GLU A 360 -12.92 -8.06 32.13
C GLU A 360 -14.38 -8.41 31.76
N LEU A 361 -14.77 -8.28 30.49
CA LEU A 361 -16.12 -8.66 30.02
C LEU A 361 -16.38 -10.16 30.20
N LYS A 362 -17.47 -10.49 30.90
CA LYS A 362 -17.81 -11.87 31.20
C LYS A 362 -18.35 -12.62 29.98
N PHE A 363 -17.76 -13.76 29.65
CA PHE A 363 -18.20 -14.62 28.56
C PHE A 363 -19.49 -15.40 28.90
N PHE A 364 -20.46 -15.44 27.98
CA PHE A 364 -21.66 -16.26 28.07
C PHE A 364 -21.81 -17.18 26.86
N SER A 365 -22.03 -18.48 27.10
CA SER A 365 -22.45 -19.42 26.05
C SER A 365 -23.82 -19.03 25.48
N GLN A 366 -23.99 -19.14 24.16
CA GLN A 366 -25.28 -18.91 23.49
C GLN A 366 -26.44 -19.77 24.03
N LYS A 367 -26.12 -20.93 24.64
CA LYS A 367 -27.10 -21.86 25.22
C LYS A 367 -27.58 -21.42 26.60
N LYS A 368 -26.87 -20.51 27.27
CA LYS A 368 -27.23 -20.02 28.59
C LYS A 368 -28.46 -19.12 28.47
N LYS A 369 -29.52 -19.44 29.22
CA LYS A 369 -30.72 -18.62 29.27
C LYS A 369 -30.42 -17.34 30.06
N LEU A 370 -30.79 -16.20 29.48
CA LEU A 370 -30.69 -14.90 30.14
C LEU A 370 -31.75 -14.76 31.23
N GLU A 371 -31.45 -13.97 32.25
CA GLU A 371 -32.42 -13.61 33.27
C GLU A 371 -33.41 -12.57 32.75
N LYS A 372 -34.48 -12.31 33.52
CA LYS A 372 -35.50 -11.34 33.13
C LYS A 372 -34.88 -9.94 33.01
N ASN A 373 -35.13 -9.27 31.88
CA ASN A 373 -34.61 -7.95 31.52
C ASN A 373 -33.11 -7.87 31.21
N GLN A 374 -32.38 -8.99 31.20
CA GLN A 374 -31.05 -9.06 30.58
C GLN A 374 -31.19 -9.17 29.06
N ARG A 375 -30.19 -8.68 28.34
CA ARG A 375 -30.10 -8.83 26.89
C ARG A 375 -28.65 -9.04 26.45
N TYR A 376 -28.46 -9.59 25.26
CA TYR A 376 -27.14 -9.61 24.65
C TYR A 376 -26.70 -8.19 24.28
N MET A 377 -25.41 -7.93 24.43
CA MET A 377 -24.75 -6.73 23.94
C MET A 377 -24.83 -6.69 22.42
N ARG A 378 -25.16 -5.53 21.86
CA ARG A 378 -25.19 -5.30 20.41
C ARG A 378 -23.80 -4.97 19.87
N VAL A 379 -23.60 -5.12 18.56
CA VAL A 379 -22.34 -4.75 17.89
C VAL A 379 -22.01 -3.27 18.11
N ASP A 380 -22.98 -2.36 17.99
CA ASP A 380 -22.76 -0.93 18.18
C ASP A 380 -22.29 -0.56 19.59
N GLU A 381 -22.75 -1.32 20.60
CA GLU A 381 -22.35 -1.12 21.99
C GLU A 381 -20.93 -1.65 22.23
N TYR A 382 -20.61 -2.82 21.68
CA TYR A 382 -19.27 -3.40 21.75
C TYR A 382 -18.21 -2.49 21.12
N LEU A 383 -18.47 -1.98 19.92
CA LEU A 383 -17.53 -1.09 19.21
C LEU A 383 -17.38 0.30 19.86
N LYS A 384 -18.25 0.65 20.81
CA LYS A 384 -18.19 1.89 21.59
C LYS A 384 -17.46 1.74 22.92
N LEU A 385 -17.03 0.53 23.30
CA LEU A 385 -16.21 0.32 24.49
C LEU A 385 -14.82 0.94 24.31
N ASP A 386 -14.32 1.64 25.33
CA ASP A 386 -13.02 2.32 25.30
C ASP A 386 -11.86 1.34 24.98
N GLU A 387 -11.91 0.14 25.57
CA GLU A 387 -10.94 -0.95 25.35
C GLU A 387 -10.90 -1.45 23.88
N VAL A 388 -12.02 -1.32 23.15
CA VAL A 388 -12.12 -1.66 21.72
C VAL A 388 -11.68 -0.47 20.87
N GLN A 389 -12.13 0.75 21.17
CA GLN A 389 -11.75 1.96 20.41
C GLN A 389 -10.25 2.23 20.44
N LYS A 390 -9.57 1.88 21.54
CA LYS A 390 -8.12 2.04 21.70
C LYS A 390 -7.33 1.13 20.75
N ARG A 391 -7.87 -0.03 20.35
CA ARG A 391 -7.17 -1.03 19.52
C ARG A 391 -7.74 -1.19 18.11
N PHE A 392 -8.98 -0.77 17.86
CA PHE A 392 -9.68 -0.99 16.59
C PHE A 392 -10.17 0.32 15.97
N PRO A 393 -9.69 0.69 14.76
CA PRO A 393 -10.03 1.96 14.12
C PRO A 393 -11.43 1.99 13.46
N GLY A 394 -12.23 0.92 13.59
CA GLY A 394 -13.54 0.80 12.95
C GLY A 394 -14.69 1.49 13.70
N ALA A 395 -14.47 2.00 14.92
CA ALA A 395 -15.49 2.73 15.66
C ALA A 395 -15.96 3.99 14.90
N GLY A 396 -17.28 4.17 14.80
CA GLY A 396 -17.89 5.27 14.05
C GLY A 396 -17.66 5.22 12.52
N LYS A 397 -17.20 4.09 11.97
CA LYS A 397 -16.93 3.91 10.53
C LYS A 397 -18.01 3.08 9.85
N LYS A 398 -18.08 3.26 8.54
CA LYS A 398 -18.91 2.45 7.65
C LYS A 398 -18.13 2.09 6.39
N LEU A 399 -18.26 0.85 5.94
CA LEU A 399 -17.77 0.38 4.65
C LEU A 399 -18.94 -0.23 3.88
N ASP A 400 -19.17 0.23 2.66
CA ASP A 400 -20.18 -0.36 1.81
C ASP A 400 -19.76 -1.77 1.36
N GLY A 401 -20.73 -2.69 1.36
CA GLY A 401 -20.56 -4.03 0.82
C GLY A 401 -20.64 -4.06 -0.70
N GLY A 402 -20.33 -5.21 -1.29
CA GLY A 402 -20.40 -5.39 -2.74
C GLY A 402 -19.26 -4.70 -3.49
N LEU A 403 -19.52 -4.25 -4.72
CA LEU A 403 -18.53 -3.61 -5.60
C LEU A 403 -19.02 -2.22 -6.03
N PRO A 404 -18.27 -1.13 -5.75
CA PRO A 404 -18.69 0.22 -6.09
C PRO A 404 -19.01 0.39 -7.59
N GLY A 405 -20.16 1.00 -7.89
CA GLY A 405 -20.62 1.23 -9.26
C GLY A 405 -21.42 0.09 -9.88
N LEU A 406 -21.64 -1.02 -9.16
CA LEU A 406 -22.57 -2.07 -9.57
C LEU A 406 -23.81 -2.09 -8.67
N SER A 407 -24.97 -2.35 -9.25
CA SER A 407 -26.16 -2.69 -8.46
C SER A 407 -26.02 -4.08 -7.84
N GLU A 408 -26.80 -4.37 -6.80
CA GLU A 408 -26.82 -5.68 -6.15
C GLU A 408 -27.07 -6.82 -7.16
N TYR A 409 -28.02 -6.63 -8.08
CA TYR A 409 -28.32 -7.60 -9.13
C TYR A 409 -27.10 -7.89 -10.01
N GLN A 410 -26.39 -6.85 -10.47
CA GLN A 410 -25.18 -7.00 -11.29
C GLN A 410 -24.05 -7.67 -10.49
N TYR A 411 -23.93 -7.34 -9.21
CA TYR A 411 -22.94 -7.92 -8.32
C TYR A 411 -23.21 -9.42 -8.09
N LEU A 412 -24.45 -9.83 -7.85
CA LEU A 412 -24.84 -11.23 -7.73
C LEU A 412 -24.59 -12.02 -9.03
N GLN A 413 -24.86 -11.43 -10.19
CA GLN A 413 -24.50 -12.04 -11.48
C GLN A 413 -22.98 -12.23 -11.63
N ARG A 414 -22.18 -11.26 -11.15
CA ARG A 414 -20.72 -11.37 -11.12
C ARG A 414 -20.26 -12.52 -10.22
N LEU A 415 -20.79 -12.62 -9.00
CA LEU A 415 -20.44 -13.69 -8.05
C LEU A 415 -20.77 -15.09 -8.60
N ASN A 416 -21.85 -15.21 -9.39
CA ASN A 416 -22.26 -16.46 -10.01
C ASN A 416 -21.67 -16.71 -11.41
N SER A 417 -20.71 -15.88 -11.83
CA SER A 417 -20.11 -15.98 -13.17
C SER A 417 -19.11 -17.13 -13.29
N ILE A 418 -18.82 -17.54 -14.54
CA ILE A 418 -17.82 -18.57 -14.82
C ILE A 418 -16.42 -18.21 -14.28
N ASN A 419 -16.10 -16.93 -14.11
CA ASN A 419 -14.81 -16.51 -13.60
C ASN A 419 -14.61 -16.88 -12.12
N ARG A 420 -15.69 -17.06 -11.34
CA ARG A 420 -15.61 -17.66 -10.01
C ARG A 420 -15.08 -19.09 -10.11
N ALA A 421 -15.68 -19.91 -10.98
CA ALA A 421 -15.21 -21.28 -11.20
C ALA A 421 -13.79 -21.34 -11.78
N ARG A 422 -13.40 -20.38 -12.65
CA ARG A 422 -12.02 -20.30 -13.14
C ARG A 422 -11.03 -20.02 -12.00
N CYS A 423 -11.33 -19.10 -11.08
CA CYS A 423 -10.45 -18.89 -9.92
C CYS A 423 -10.32 -20.14 -9.04
N GLU A 424 -11.36 -20.96 -8.95
CA GLU A 424 -11.36 -22.18 -8.14
C GLU A 424 -10.74 -23.40 -8.84
N ASN A 425 -10.43 -23.31 -10.15
CA ASN A 425 -9.97 -24.46 -10.95
C ASN A 425 -8.73 -24.20 -11.83
N ASP A 426 -8.35 -22.95 -12.03
CA ASP A 426 -7.21 -22.56 -12.87
C ASP A 426 -6.25 -21.70 -12.03
N VAL A 427 -5.14 -22.33 -11.64
CA VAL A 427 -4.08 -21.72 -10.82
C VAL A 427 -3.53 -20.46 -11.48
N ASP A 428 -3.31 -20.48 -12.80
CA ASP A 428 -2.68 -19.38 -13.51
C ASP A 428 -3.63 -18.20 -13.64
N PHE A 429 -4.91 -18.47 -13.92
CA PHE A 429 -5.94 -17.45 -13.92
C PHE A 429 -6.11 -16.82 -12.53
N CYS A 430 -6.24 -17.62 -11.48
CA CYS A 430 -6.45 -17.09 -10.13
C CYS A 430 -5.24 -16.27 -9.64
N LEU A 431 -4.02 -16.75 -9.88
CA LEU A 431 -2.80 -15.99 -9.58
C LEU A 431 -2.72 -14.69 -10.39
N GLY A 432 -3.10 -14.70 -11.67
CA GLY A 432 -3.14 -13.49 -12.51
C GLY A 432 -4.14 -12.44 -12.00
N GLN A 433 -5.29 -12.89 -11.50
CA GLN A 433 -6.30 -12.01 -10.87
C GLN A 433 -5.76 -11.38 -9.58
N LEU A 434 -5.14 -12.18 -8.71
CA LEU A 434 -4.54 -11.69 -7.46
C LEU A 434 -3.36 -10.75 -7.71
N GLN A 435 -2.49 -11.09 -8.67
CA GLN A 435 -1.35 -10.25 -9.08
C GLN A 435 -1.82 -8.86 -9.54
N THR A 436 -2.84 -8.81 -10.40
CA THR A 436 -3.39 -7.55 -10.90
C THR A 436 -3.96 -6.70 -9.77
N ALA A 437 -4.71 -7.33 -8.85
CA ALA A 437 -5.26 -6.65 -7.68
C ALA A 437 -4.15 -6.13 -6.75
N HIS A 438 -3.14 -6.95 -6.45
CA HIS A 438 -2.02 -6.56 -5.59
C HIS A 438 -1.17 -5.45 -6.21
N HIS A 439 -0.95 -5.47 -7.52
CA HIS A 439 -0.29 -4.35 -8.19
C HIS A 439 -1.12 -3.06 -8.07
N GLN A 440 -2.43 -3.17 -8.24
CA GLN A 440 -3.34 -2.01 -8.12
C GLN A 440 -3.40 -1.44 -6.69
N THR A 441 -3.23 -2.25 -5.64
CA THR A 441 -3.15 -1.77 -4.25
C THR A 441 -1.88 -0.98 -3.97
N LYS A 442 -0.84 -1.09 -4.81
CA LYS A 442 0.38 -0.27 -4.72
C LYS A 442 0.23 1.08 -5.43
N ILE A 443 -0.59 1.16 -6.49
CA ILE A 443 -0.83 2.40 -7.26
C ILE A 443 -1.93 3.27 -6.63
N THR A 444 -3.03 2.65 -6.20
CA THR A 444 -4.23 3.38 -5.75
C THR A 444 -3.96 4.31 -4.56
N PRO A 445 -3.16 3.94 -3.53
CA PRO A 445 -2.78 4.85 -2.45
C PRO A 445 -1.96 6.06 -2.95
N ILE A 446 -1.06 5.85 -3.92
CA ILE A 446 -0.27 6.95 -4.51
C ILE A 446 -1.20 7.95 -5.19
N LYS A 447 -2.13 7.47 -6.04
CA LYS A 447 -3.10 8.35 -6.70
C LYS A 447 -4.01 9.09 -5.71
N ARG A 448 -4.37 8.46 -4.59
CA ARG A 448 -5.19 9.08 -3.53
C ARG A 448 -4.42 10.14 -2.74
N ALA A 449 -3.09 10.09 -2.71
CA ALA A 449 -2.25 11.06 -2.00
C ALA A 449 -2.04 12.37 -2.77
N PHE A 450 -2.47 12.45 -4.04
CA PHE A 450 -2.34 13.65 -4.88
C PHE A 450 -3.69 14.04 -5.47
N GLN A 451 -3.84 15.32 -5.83
CA GLN A 451 -5.03 15.78 -6.55
C GLN A 451 -5.15 15.06 -7.89
N SER A 452 -6.33 14.54 -8.20
CA SER A 452 -6.57 13.80 -9.44
C SER A 452 -6.54 14.74 -10.65
N SER A 453 -5.89 14.30 -11.73
CA SER A 453 -6.05 14.88 -13.08
C SER A 453 -7.00 14.02 -13.91
N SER A 454 -7.88 14.65 -14.69
CA SER A 454 -8.71 13.98 -15.70
C SER A 454 -8.01 13.81 -17.04
N GLU A 455 -7.11 14.74 -17.41
CA GLU A 455 -6.42 14.75 -18.69
C GLU A 455 -5.10 13.99 -18.60
N LYS A 456 -4.85 13.15 -19.62
CA LYS A 456 -3.56 12.47 -19.82
C LYS A 456 -2.62 13.26 -20.73
N GLU A 457 -3.15 14.26 -21.42
CA GLU A 457 -2.42 15.07 -22.38
C GLU A 457 -1.51 16.07 -21.66
N ARG A 458 -0.47 16.53 -22.35
CA ARG A 458 0.29 17.68 -21.87
C ARG A 458 -0.63 18.90 -21.86
N ARG A 459 -0.45 19.78 -20.88
CA ARG A 459 -1.20 21.05 -20.81
C ARG A 459 -0.99 21.88 -22.08
N GLN A 460 -1.89 22.82 -22.31
CA GLN A 460 -1.70 23.82 -23.36
C GLN A 460 -0.44 24.68 -23.11
N PRO A 461 0.19 25.19 -24.18
CA PRO A 461 1.34 26.07 -24.06
C PRO A 461 1.03 27.31 -23.25
N ASN A 462 1.93 27.69 -22.35
CA ASN A 462 1.86 28.96 -21.67
C ASN A 462 2.50 30.08 -22.52
N MET A 463 2.39 31.33 -22.05
CA MET A 463 2.91 32.49 -22.79
C MET A 463 4.42 32.43 -23.03
N ASP A 464 5.19 31.96 -22.06
CA ASP A 464 6.65 31.88 -22.15
C ASP A 464 7.08 30.79 -23.13
N GLU A 465 6.37 29.67 -23.19
CA GLU A 465 6.62 28.59 -24.16
C GLU A 465 6.29 29.01 -25.59
N ILE A 466 5.21 29.78 -25.78
CA ILE A 466 4.89 30.37 -27.08
C ILE A 466 5.98 31.36 -27.49
N ALA A 467 6.42 32.22 -26.56
CA ALA A 467 7.52 33.15 -26.82
C ALA A 467 8.84 32.43 -27.11
N ALA A 468 9.16 31.38 -26.35
CA ALA A 468 10.32 30.53 -26.55
C ALA A 468 10.31 29.89 -27.93
N ALA A 469 9.17 29.31 -28.35
CA ALA A 469 9.01 28.76 -29.69
C ALA A 469 9.26 29.82 -30.77
N ARG A 470 8.73 31.04 -30.61
CA ARG A 470 8.97 32.16 -31.54
C ARG A 470 10.44 32.59 -31.60
N ILE A 471 11.14 32.61 -30.46
CA ILE A 471 12.56 32.94 -30.39
C ILE A 471 13.38 31.86 -31.09
N VAL A 472 13.09 30.58 -30.82
CA VAL A 472 13.73 29.44 -31.50
C VAL A 472 13.51 29.55 -33.01
N GLN A 473 12.27 29.74 -33.47
CA GLN A 473 11.94 29.91 -34.90
C GLN A 473 12.77 31.03 -35.57
N GLN A 474 12.93 32.17 -34.89
CA GLN A 474 13.68 33.29 -35.43
C GLN A 474 15.19 33.05 -35.44
N ILE A 475 15.74 32.39 -34.41
CA ILE A 475 17.15 31.97 -34.39
C ILE A 475 17.42 30.98 -35.52
N MET A 476 16.57 29.96 -35.67
CA MET A 476 16.70 28.96 -36.75
C MET A 476 16.61 29.63 -38.13
N ALA A 477 15.70 30.59 -38.31
CA ALA A 477 15.53 31.28 -39.59
C ALA A 477 16.64 32.30 -39.92
N ASN A 478 17.37 32.80 -38.91
CA ASN A 478 18.46 33.76 -39.09
C ASN A 478 19.66 33.43 -38.18
N PRO A 479 20.46 32.39 -38.47
CA PRO A 479 21.59 31.99 -37.64
C PRO A 479 22.66 33.08 -37.44
N ASP A 480 22.73 34.09 -38.32
CA ASP A 480 23.65 35.23 -38.20
C ASP A 480 23.49 36.02 -36.88
N CYS A 481 22.39 35.82 -36.15
CA CYS A 481 22.19 36.40 -34.82
C CYS A 481 23.01 35.71 -33.71
N ILE A 482 23.69 34.59 -33.99
CA ILE A 482 24.45 33.81 -33.03
C ILE A 482 25.90 34.33 -32.97
N HIS A 483 26.37 34.64 -31.77
CA HIS A 483 27.75 35.04 -31.46
C HIS A 483 28.34 34.12 -30.38
N ASP A 484 29.66 34.20 -30.19
CA ASP A 484 30.41 33.31 -29.29
C ASP A 484 29.87 33.27 -27.84
N ASP A 485 29.40 34.42 -27.31
CA ASP A 485 28.94 34.56 -25.92
C ASP A 485 27.43 34.86 -25.77
N HIS A 486 26.71 35.10 -26.87
CA HIS A 486 25.28 35.45 -26.83
C HIS A 486 24.58 35.33 -28.19
N VAL A 487 23.26 35.40 -28.18
CA VAL A 487 22.44 35.65 -29.37
C VAL A 487 21.93 37.09 -29.35
N PHE A 488 22.09 37.83 -30.45
CA PHE A 488 21.57 39.20 -30.58
C PHE A 488 20.41 39.27 -31.58
N LEU A 489 19.19 39.34 -31.07
CA LEU A 489 17.97 39.21 -31.87
C LEU A 489 16.99 40.34 -31.56
N ASN A 490 16.52 41.04 -32.60
CA ASN A 490 15.59 42.18 -32.51
C ASN A 490 15.99 43.25 -31.47
N GLY A 491 17.29 43.55 -31.36
CA GLY A 491 17.81 44.55 -30.42
C GLY A 491 17.92 44.06 -28.96
N GLN A 492 17.76 42.76 -28.72
CA GLN A 492 17.92 42.14 -27.41
C GLN A 492 19.14 41.21 -27.39
N LYS A 493 19.89 41.25 -26.28
CA LYS A 493 21.01 40.34 -26.01
C LYS A 493 20.51 39.17 -25.15
N LEU A 494 20.55 37.96 -25.71
CA LEU A 494 20.14 36.72 -25.06
C LEU A 494 21.41 35.93 -24.69
N GLU A 495 21.78 35.94 -23.42
CA GLU A 495 22.99 35.27 -22.92
C GLU A 495 22.71 33.81 -22.51
N GLU A 496 23.76 33.06 -22.17
CA GLU A 496 23.67 31.64 -21.79
C GLU A 496 22.57 31.35 -20.75
N ASN A 497 22.46 32.20 -19.71
CA ASN A 497 21.47 32.04 -18.65
C ASN A 497 20.03 32.11 -19.18
N PHE A 498 19.76 32.88 -20.24
CA PHE A 498 18.44 32.92 -20.86
C PHE A 498 18.08 31.56 -21.48
N PHE A 499 19.00 30.94 -22.22
CA PHE A 499 18.76 29.62 -22.81
C PHE A 499 18.69 28.51 -21.74
N ARG A 500 19.47 28.61 -20.66
CA ARG A 500 19.34 27.73 -19.49
C ARG A 500 17.99 27.89 -18.81
N ASP A 501 17.49 29.12 -18.69
CA ASP A 501 16.16 29.40 -18.16
C ASP A 501 15.06 28.79 -19.03
N LEU A 502 15.18 28.85 -20.36
CA LEU A 502 14.25 28.17 -21.27
C LEU A 502 14.24 26.66 -21.01
N LEU A 503 15.42 26.03 -20.95
CA LEU A 503 15.55 24.58 -20.68
C LEU A 503 15.02 24.18 -19.30
N ALA A 504 15.08 25.06 -18.31
CA ALA A 504 14.65 24.79 -16.94
C ALA A 504 13.16 25.06 -16.69
N LYS A 505 12.57 26.06 -17.38
CA LYS A 505 11.24 26.60 -17.04
C LYS A 505 10.16 26.29 -18.08
N CYS A 506 10.55 25.97 -19.32
CA CYS A 506 9.61 25.63 -20.38
C CYS A 506 9.60 24.11 -20.62
N ASP A 507 8.42 23.54 -20.87
CA ASP A 507 8.33 22.16 -21.35
C ASP A 507 8.76 22.12 -22.82
N MET A 508 9.98 21.64 -23.08
CA MET A 508 10.54 21.59 -24.44
C MET A 508 9.76 20.68 -25.40
N ALA A 509 8.95 19.73 -24.90
CA ALA A 509 8.06 18.95 -25.77
C ALA A 509 6.86 19.80 -26.21
N ILE A 510 6.35 20.68 -25.35
CA ILE A 510 5.32 21.67 -25.71
C ILE A 510 5.89 22.73 -26.65
N VAL A 511 7.09 23.23 -26.39
CA VAL A 511 7.76 24.17 -27.31
C VAL A 511 7.99 23.51 -28.68
N GLY A 512 8.43 22.25 -28.70
CA GLY A 512 8.64 21.48 -29.92
C GLY A 512 7.37 21.27 -30.75
N SER A 513 6.20 21.11 -30.11
CA SER A 513 4.93 20.98 -30.84
C SER A 513 4.43 22.29 -31.48
N LEU A 514 5.03 23.43 -31.11
CA LEU A 514 4.79 24.74 -31.72
C LEU A 514 5.74 25.06 -32.88
N LEU A 515 6.76 24.24 -33.09
CA LEU A 515 7.64 24.33 -34.24
C LEU A 515 7.00 23.65 -35.46
N ASN A 516 7.47 24.01 -36.65
CA ASN A 516 6.97 23.48 -37.92
C ASN A 516 8.11 22.96 -38.79
N ASP A 517 7.77 22.28 -39.89
CA ASP A 517 8.76 21.63 -40.77
C ASP A 517 9.77 22.61 -41.39
N THR A 518 9.45 23.90 -41.48
CA THR A 518 10.43 24.92 -41.92
C THR A 518 11.53 25.09 -40.88
N ASP A 519 11.17 25.05 -39.61
CA ASP A 519 12.14 25.15 -38.51
C ASP A 519 13.07 23.92 -38.52
N ILE A 520 12.53 22.75 -38.87
CA ILE A 520 13.32 21.52 -39.08
C ILE A 520 14.25 21.66 -40.29
N ARG A 521 13.77 22.16 -41.44
CA ARG A 521 14.63 22.42 -42.61
C ARG A 521 15.75 23.42 -42.31
N ASN A 522 15.46 24.42 -41.48
CA ASN A 522 16.43 25.43 -41.07
C ASN A 522 17.56 24.87 -40.18
N ILE A 523 17.48 23.62 -39.71
CA ILE A 523 18.61 22.95 -39.06
C ILE A 523 19.82 22.89 -40.00
N ASP A 524 19.62 22.62 -41.30
CA ASP A 524 20.73 22.61 -42.27
C ASP A 524 21.40 23.99 -42.37
N THR A 525 20.62 25.07 -42.35
CA THR A 525 21.14 26.45 -42.37
C THR A 525 21.89 26.79 -41.09
N LEU A 526 21.36 26.40 -39.92
CA LEU A 526 22.03 26.58 -38.63
C LEU A 526 23.37 25.83 -38.58
N MET A 527 23.39 24.57 -39.05
CA MET A 527 24.60 23.75 -39.05
C MET A 527 25.67 24.28 -40.00
N GLN A 528 25.29 24.94 -41.10
CA GLN A 528 26.24 25.64 -41.97
C GLN A 528 26.87 26.85 -41.28
N HIS A 529 26.10 27.61 -40.50
CA HIS A 529 26.62 28.72 -39.69
C HIS A 529 27.57 28.20 -38.60
N GLU A 530 27.16 27.15 -37.89
CA GLU A 530 27.90 26.51 -36.79
C GLU A 530 28.91 25.44 -37.28
N ARG A 531 29.42 25.57 -38.50
CA ARG A 531 30.23 24.53 -39.17
C ARG A 531 31.46 24.12 -38.38
N ASN A 532 32.14 25.09 -37.77
CA ASN A 532 33.39 24.88 -37.04
C ASN A 532 33.21 24.93 -35.52
N THR A 533 31.99 25.06 -35.01
CA THR A 533 31.71 25.15 -33.58
C THR A 533 32.06 23.83 -32.90
N GLU A 534 32.93 23.88 -31.89
CA GLU A 534 33.36 22.70 -31.16
C GLU A 534 32.29 22.24 -30.18
N PHE A 535 31.87 20.98 -30.30
CA PHE A 535 30.99 20.32 -29.35
C PHE A 535 31.82 19.32 -28.53
N HIS A 536 31.72 19.44 -27.21
CA HIS A 536 32.49 18.65 -26.27
C HIS A 536 31.59 17.58 -25.63
N SER A 537 32.03 16.32 -25.69
CA SER A 537 31.40 15.25 -24.94
C SER A 537 31.56 15.47 -23.43
N THR A 538 30.69 14.86 -22.63
CA THR A 538 30.88 14.77 -21.18
C THR A 538 32.09 13.90 -20.80
N ASP A 539 32.55 13.02 -21.69
CA ASP A 539 33.85 12.36 -21.56
C ASP A 539 34.98 13.33 -21.92
N ALA A 540 35.70 13.79 -20.90
CA ALA A 540 36.82 14.70 -21.05
C ALA A 540 37.98 14.15 -21.93
N LYS A 541 38.02 12.84 -22.18
CA LYS A 541 39.01 12.21 -23.07
C LYS A 541 38.55 12.13 -24.51
N ALA A 542 37.26 12.33 -24.79
CA ALA A 542 36.76 12.37 -26.14
C ALA A 542 37.34 13.59 -26.87
N LYS A 543 37.66 13.41 -28.16
CA LYS A 543 38.12 14.52 -28.99
C LYS A 543 36.95 15.48 -29.25
N THR A 544 37.26 16.77 -29.38
CA THR A 544 36.29 17.77 -29.81
C THR A 544 35.78 17.44 -31.20
N VAL A 545 34.49 17.68 -31.43
CA VAL A 545 33.83 17.42 -32.70
C VAL A 545 33.29 18.74 -33.23
N LYS A 546 33.56 19.05 -34.49
CA LYS A 546 32.98 20.20 -35.16
C LYS A 546 31.53 19.90 -35.52
N LEU A 547 30.59 20.57 -34.85
CA LEU A 547 29.17 20.22 -34.88
C LEU A 547 28.59 20.25 -36.30
N GLY A 548 28.66 21.40 -36.96
CA GLY A 548 28.05 21.57 -38.28
C GLY A 548 28.77 20.80 -39.40
N GLU A 549 30.11 20.70 -39.39
CA GLU A 549 30.84 19.88 -40.36
C GLU A 549 30.48 18.39 -40.23
N THR A 550 30.34 17.90 -39.00
CA THR A 550 29.94 16.51 -38.74
C THR A 550 28.50 16.27 -39.19
N TRP A 551 27.60 17.24 -38.98
CA TRP A 551 26.25 17.20 -39.52
C TRP A 551 26.27 17.05 -41.05
N GLU A 552 26.92 17.96 -41.77
CA GLU A 552 26.99 17.97 -43.24
C GLU A 552 27.57 16.69 -43.85
N LYS A 553 28.66 16.16 -43.27
CA LYS A 553 29.45 15.08 -43.88
C LYS A 553 29.07 13.68 -43.43
N THR A 554 28.48 13.55 -42.24
CA THR A 554 28.30 12.25 -41.59
C THR A 554 26.85 11.97 -41.21
N ILE A 555 26.13 12.96 -40.69
CA ILE A 555 24.78 12.75 -40.13
C ILE A 555 23.69 12.99 -41.18
N ARG A 556 23.75 14.11 -41.89
CA ARG A 556 22.76 14.50 -42.88
C ARG A 556 22.85 13.60 -44.11
N SER A 557 21.77 12.90 -44.43
CA SER A 557 21.71 11.91 -45.52
C SER A 557 20.88 12.35 -46.74
N GLY A 558 20.50 13.63 -46.84
CA GLY A 558 19.59 14.13 -47.89
C GLY A 558 18.12 13.78 -47.64
N GLY A 559 17.21 14.18 -48.53
CA GLY A 559 15.75 14.06 -48.33
C GLY A 559 15.10 15.28 -47.66
N GLY A 560 13.76 15.29 -47.63
CA GLY A 560 12.93 16.36 -47.07
C GLY A 560 12.59 16.18 -45.60
#